data_AF-A0A9Q0JJJ1-F1
#
_entry.id   AF-A0A9Q0JJJ1-F1
#
_cell.length_a   1.000
_cell.length_b   1.000
_cell.length_c   1.000
_cell.angle_alpha   90.00
_cell.angle_beta   90.00
_cell.angle_gamma   90.00
#
_symmetry.space_group_name_H-M   'P 1'
#
loop_
_entity.id
_entity.type
_entity.pdbx_description
1 polymer ?
#
loop_
_entity_poly.entity_id
_entity_poly.type
_entity_poly.pdbx_seq_one_letter_code
_entity_poly.pdbx_strand_id
1 'polypeptide(L)'
;MMERLGAEEFMVELCNGFRLLMDGEKGLITFESLKKNSVLLGLHDMRDDEIVCMLMEGDLDGDGAINQMEFCVLMIRMSPGLMDGSKQWVEEIDANQM
;
A
#
# COMPACT_ATOMS: atom_id res chain seq x y z
N MET A 1 6.74 9.57 -17.01
CA MET A 1 5.87 8.51 -17.55
C MET A 1 5.65 7.50 -16.44
N MET A 2 4.61 7.67 -15.61
CA MET A 2 4.11 6.53 -14.83
C MET A 2 3.27 5.73 -15.81
N GLU A 3 3.85 4.66 -16.34
CA GLU A 3 3.11 3.72 -17.15
C GLU A 3 1.90 3.24 -16.33
N ARG A 4 0.75 3.16 -16.99
CA ARG A 4 -0.48 2.64 -16.41
C ARG A 4 -0.22 1.19 -16.02
N LEU A 5 0.24 0.95 -14.80
CA LEU A 5 0.21 -0.38 -14.20
C LEU A 5 -1.25 -0.83 -14.31
N GLY A 6 -1.49 -1.88 -15.10
CA GLY A 6 -2.82 -2.48 -15.18
C GLY A 6 -3.26 -2.84 -13.76
N ALA A 7 -4.55 -2.70 -13.44
CA ALA A 7 -5.04 -3.02 -12.10
C ALA A 7 -4.61 -4.43 -11.64
N GLU A 8 -4.49 -5.36 -12.58
CA GLU A 8 -3.96 -6.71 -12.36
C GLU A 8 -2.49 -6.70 -11.94
N GLU A 9 -1.64 -5.93 -12.62
CA GLU A 9 -0.20 -5.82 -12.34
C GLU A 9 0.04 -5.13 -10.98
N PHE A 10 -0.75 -4.11 -10.68
CA PHE A 10 -0.75 -3.46 -9.37
C PHE A 10 -1.17 -4.42 -8.24
N MET A 11 -2.22 -5.23 -8.45
CA MET A 11 -2.63 -6.24 -7.48
C MET A 11 -1.54 -7.30 -7.23
N VAL A 12 -0.83 -7.71 -8.28
CA VAL A 12 0.31 -8.64 -8.16
C VAL A 12 1.43 -8.02 -7.32
N GLU A 13 1.78 -6.76 -7.57
CA GLU A 13 2.80 -6.05 -6.79
C GLU A 13 2.39 -5.87 -5.32
N LEU A 14 1.12 -5.57 -5.06
CA LEU A 14 0.59 -5.53 -3.70
C LEU A 14 0.70 -6.89 -3.00
N CYS A 15 0.35 -7.97 -3.70
CA CYS A 15 0.48 -9.32 -3.14
C CYS A 15 1.93 -9.71 -2.87
N ASN A 16 2.86 -9.30 -3.75
CA ASN A 16 4.29 -9.51 -3.56
C ASN A 16 4.80 -8.73 -2.34
N GLY A 17 4.41 -7.46 -2.21
CA GLY A 17 4.71 -6.62 -1.05
C GLY A 17 4.16 -7.20 0.26
N PHE A 18 2.91 -7.66 0.25
CA PHE A 18 2.29 -8.35 1.38
C PHE A 18 3.11 -9.57 1.79
N ARG A 19 3.49 -10.42 0.83
CA ARG A 19 4.29 -11.63 1.09
C ARG A 19 5.68 -11.34 1.64
N LEU A 20 6.26 -10.18 1.32
CA LEU A 20 7.52 -9.75 1.89
C LEU A 20 7.38 -9.28 3.34
N LEU A 21 6.23 -8.70 3.71
CA LEU A 21 5.98 -8.13 5.03
C LEU A 21 5.33 -9.10 6.02
N MET A 22 4.58 -10.09 5.54
CA MET A 22 3.81 -11.01 6.37
C MET A 22 4.69 -11.93 7.22
N ASP A 23 4.10 -12.40 8.31
CA ASP A 23 4.59 -13.52 9.09
C ASP A 23 4.34 -14.83 8.32
N GLY A 24 5.40 -15.61 8.08
CA GLY A 24 5.32 -16.85 7.31
C GLY A 24 4.57 -17.99 8.02
N GLU A 25 4.47 -17.96 9.35
CA GLU A 25 3.75 -18.97 10.13
C GLU A 25 2.27 -18.61 10.27
N LYS A 26 1.97 -17.32 10.50
CA LYS A 26 0.58 -16.86 10.71
C LYS A 26 -0.18 -16.55 9.43
N GLY A 27 0.51 -16.23 8.34
CA GLY A 27 -0.18 -15.81 7.11
C GLY A 27 -0.58 -14.33 7.09
N LEU A 28 -0.17 -13.54 8.09
CA LEU A 28 -0.65 -12.18 8.35
C LEU A 28 0.52 -11.23 8.63
N ILE A 29 0.37 -9.94 8.33
CA ILE A 29 1.33 -8.92 8.75
C ILE A 29 1.08 -8.62 10.23
N THR A 30 2.06 -8.91 11.07
CA THR A 30 2.02 -8.63 12.50
C THR A 30 3.03 -7.54 12.84
N PHE A 31 2.95 -7.00 14.06
CA PHE A 31 3.94 -6.04 14.55
C PHE A 31 5.38 -6.54 14.40
N GLU A 32 5.65 -7.78 14.80
CA GLU A 32 6.99 -8.36 14.71
C GLU A 32 7.42 -8.60 13.26
N SER A 33 6.52 -9.09 12.40
CA SER A 33 6.85 -9.34 11.00
C SER A 33 7.07 -8.03 10.25
N LEU A 34 6.23 -7.03 10.47
CA LEU A 34 6.37 -5.71 9.86
C LEU A 34 7.68 -5.06 10.29
N LYS A 35 8.02 -5.08 11.59
CA LYS A 35 9.29 -4.54 12.12
C LYS A 35 10.52 -5.22 11.54
N LYS A 36 10.47 -6.56 11.41
CA LYS A 36 11.61 -7.34 10.91
C LYS A 36 11.76 -7.21 9.40
N ASN A 37 10.64 -7.20 8.68
CA ASN A 37 10.63 -7.23 7.23
C ASN A 37 10.68 -5.82 6.62
N SER A 38 10.30 -4.76 7.33
CA SER A 38 10.50 -3.37 6.91
C SER A 38 11.98 -3.05 6.66
N VAL A 39 12.88 -3.65 7.46
CA VAL A 39 14.33 -3.57 7.26
C VAL A 39 14.76 -4.10 5.89
N LEU A 40 14.14 -5.19 5.40
CA LEU A 40 14.43 -5.75 4.08
C LEU A 40 14.01 -4.82 2.93
N LEU A 41 13.00 -3.98 3.17
CA LEU A 41 12.55 -2.95 2.21
C LEU A 41 13.35 -1.65 2.32
N GLY A 42 14.39 -1.60 3.15
CA GLY A 42 15.19 -0.40 3.36
C GLY A 42 14.55 0.64 4.27
N LEU A 43 13.44 0.30 4.95
CA LEU A 43 12.78 1.15 5.94
C LEU A 43 13.42 0.92 7.33
N HIS A 44 14.72 1.19 7.43
CA HIS A 44 15.56 0.81 8.57
C HIS A 44 15.28 1.61 9.87
N ASP A 45 14.41 2.62 9.82
CA ASP A 45 14.16 3.55 10.94
C ASP A 45 12.66 3.66 11.32
N MET A 46 11.85 2.67 10.99
CA MET A 46 10.47 2.64 11.48
C MET A 46 10.45 2.44 13.00
N ARG A 47 9.92 3.44 13.71
CA ARG A 47 9.77 3.35 15.16
C ARG A 47 8.58 2.48 15.53
N ASP A 48 8.59 1.93 16.74
CA ASP A 48 7.51 1.08 17.25
C ASP A 48 6.15 1.80 17.20
N ASP A 49 6.12 3.11 17.46
CA ASP A 49 4.90 3.94 17.34
C ASP A 49 4.37 4.03 15.91
N GLU A 50 5.26 4.10 14.91
CA GLU A 50 4.87 4.16 13.50
C GLU A 50 4.31 2.83 13.00
N ILE A 51 4.91 1.71 13.46
CA ILE A 51 4.44 0.36 13.15
C ILE A 51 3.06 0.12 13.78
N VAL A 52 2.87 0.54 15.03
CA VAL A 52 1.56 0.46 15.70
C VAL A 52 0.53 1.31 14.96
N CYS A 53 0.87 2.53 14.55
CA CYS A 53 -0.04 3.36 13.76
C CYS A 53 -0.41 2.71 12.42
N MET A 54 0.55 2.09 11.72
CA MET A 54 0.26 1.38 10.46
C MET A 54 -0.67 0.19 10.66
N LEU A 55 -0.44 -0.60 11.72
CA LEU A 55 -1.33 -1.70 12.08
C LEU A 55 -2.73 -1.18 12.40
N MET A 56 -2.84 -0.18 13.27
CA MET A 56 -4.14 0.38 13.67
C MET A 56 -4.94 0.98 12.50
N GLU A 57 -4.27 1.54 11.49
CA GLU A 57 -4.96 2.10 10.32
C GLU A 57 -5.38 1.02 9.30
N GLY A 58 -4.66 -0.10 9.26
CA GLY A 58 -4.89 -1.20 8.32
C GLY A 58 -5.76 -2.32 8.86
N ASP A 59 -5.73 -2.55 10.16
CA ASP A 59 -6.52 -3.55 10.88
C ASP A 59 -7.99 -3.10 10.94
N LEU A 60 -8.83 -3.68 10.10
CA LEU A 60 -10.25 -3.33 9.96
C LEU A 60 -11.13 -4.23 10.82
N ASP A 61 -10.67 -5.44 11.12
CA ASP A 61 -11.40 -6.40 11.95
C ASP A 61 -11.02 -6.38 13.44
N GLY A 62 -9.91 -5.71 13.79
CA GLY A 62 -9.41 -5.50 15.14
C GLY A 62 -8.65 -6.70 15.71
N ASP A 63 -8.10 -7.59 14.88
CA ASP A 63 -7.36 -8.78 15.33
C ASP A 63 -5.91 -8.48 15.75
N GLY A 64 -5.44 -7.25 15.55
CA GLY A 64 -4.09 -6.80 15.85
C GLY A 64 -3.04 -7.17 14.79
N ALA A 65 -3.49 -7.64 13.63
CA ALA A 65 -2.70 -7.95 12.46
C ALA A 65 -3.35 -7.35 11.20
N ILE A 66 -2.67 -7.46 10.07
CA ILE A 66 -3.20 -7.06 8.77
C ILE A 66 -3.21 -8.28 7.86
N ASN A 67 -4.39 -8.63 7.36
CA ASN A 67 -4.57 -9.65 6.34
C ASN A 67 -4.35 -9.08 4.93
N GLN A 68 -4.35 -9.95 3.92
CA GLN A 68 -4.08 -9.56 2.54
C GLN A 68 -5.11 -8.55 1.99
N MET A 69 -6.39 -8.70 2.33
CA MET A 69 -7.45 -7.80 1.88
C MET A 69 -7.26 -6.41 2.50
N GLU A 70 -7.02 -6.37 3.81
CA GLU A 70 -6.75 -5.15 4.57
C GLU A 70 -5.53 -4.40 4.05
N PHE A 71 -4.44 -5.11 3.77
CA PHE A 71 -3.25 -4.50 3.16
C PHE A 71 -3.55 -3.86 1.81
N CYS A 72 -4.29 -4.56 0.94
CA CYS A 72 -4.71 -4.01 -0.36
C CYS A 72 -5.56 -2.75 -0.18
N VAL A 73 -6.53 -2.78 0.74
CA VAL A 73 -7.39 -1.62 1.04
C VAL A 73 -6.56 -0.45 1.59
N LEU A 74 -5.65 -0.69 2.52
CA LEU A 74 -4.74 0.31 3.08
C LEU A 74 -3.91 0.97 1.97
N MET A 75 -3.30 0.19 1.07
CA MET A 75 -2.46 0.70 0.00
C MET A 75 -3.25 1.49 -1.05
N ILE A 76 -4.49 1.10 -1.34
CA ILE A 76 -5.41 1.87 -2.18
C ILE A 76 -5.80 3.18 -1.49
N ARG A 77 -6.11 3.14 -0.19
CA ARG A 77 -6.48 4.32 0.63
C ARG A 77 -5.33 5.31 0.80
N MET A 78 -4.08 4.83 0.85
CA MET A 78 -2.87 5.66 0.93
C MET A 78 -2.35 6.11 -0.44
N SER A 79 -2.87 5.53 -1.54
CA SER A 79 -2.58 5.94 -2.91
C SER A 79 -3.66 6.81 -3.58
N PRO A 80 -4.37 7.75 -2.92
CA PRO A 80 -5.30 8.61 -3.65
C PRO A 80 -4.56 9.49 -4.66
N GLY A 81 -3.25 9.74 -4.48
CA GLY A 81 -2.37 10.41 -5.45
C GLY A 81 -1.94 9.56 -6.65
N LEU A 82 -2.04 8.22 -6.60
CA LEU A 82 -1.77 7.36 -7.76
C LEU A 82 -2.96 7.33 -8.73
N MET A 83 -4.16 7.62 -8.22
CA MET A 83 -5.37 7.89 -9.01
C MET A 83 -5.67 9.39 -9.21
N ASP A 84 -4.94 10.31 -8.57
CA ASP A 84 -5.08 11.77 -8.81
C ASP A 84 -4.31 12.25 -10.06
N GLY A 85 -3.55 11.37 -10.71
CA GLY A 85 -3.14 11.56 -12.11
C GLY A 85 -4.33 11.67 -13.09
N SER A 86 -5.55 11.37 -12.63
CA SER A 86 -6.79 11.49 -13.40
C SER A 86 -7.40 12.89 -13.40
N LYS A 87 -6.80 13.88 -12.74
CA LYS A 87 -7.27 15.29 -12.80
C LYS A 87 -6.40 16.23 -13.61
N GLN A 88 -5.37 15.72 -14.28
CA GLN A 88 -4.56 16.50 -15.24
C GLN A 88 -4.92 16.22 -16.71
N TRP A 89 -6.14 15.74 -16.99
CA TRP A 89 -6.60 15.46 -18.36
C TRP A 89 -8.03 15.95 -18.64
N VAL A 90 -8.50 16.99 -17.94
CA VAL A 90 -9.80 17.64 -18.27
C VAL A 90 -9.64 19.12 -18.67
N GLU A 91 -8.42 19.63 -18.85
CA GLU A 91 -8.21 21.03 -19.29
C GLU A 91 -7.33 21.19 -20.55
N GLU A 92 -7.09 20.13 -21.33
CA GLU A 92 -6.44 20.25 -22.67
C GLU A 92 -7.39 20.00 -23.86
N ILE A 93 -8.71 20.07 -23.65
CA ILE A 93 -9.72 20.01 -24.74
C ILE A 93 -10.52 21.32 -24.83
N ASP A 94 -9.95 22.46 -24.43
CA ASP A 94 -10.60 23.78 -24.66
C ASP A 94 -9.64 24.85 -25.23
N ALA A 95 -8.41 24.49 -25.62
CA ALA A 95 -7.44 25.48 -26.13
C ALA A 95 -7.09 25.36 -27.63
N ASN A 96 -7.70 24.45 -28.40
CA ASN A 96 -7.46 24.32 -29.84
C ASN A 96 -8.67 24.70 -30.71
N GLN A 97 -9.48 25.64 -30.24
CA GLN A 97 -10.53 26.32 -31.00
C GLN A 97 -10.27 27.83 -31.10
N MET A 98 -9.03 28.21 -31.44
CA MET A 98 -8.75 29.48 -32.10
C MET A 98 -7.56 29.38 -33.05
#